data_AF-D5U093-F1
#
_entry.id   AF-D5U093-F1
#
_cell.length_a   1.000
_cell.length_b   1.000
_cell.length_c   1.000
_cell.angle_alpha   90.00
_cell.angle_beta   90.00
_cell.angle_gamma   90.00
#
_symmetry.space_group_name_H-M   'P 1'
#
loop_
_entity.id
_entity.type
_entity.pdbx_description
1 polymer ?
#
loop_
_entity_poly.entity_id
_entity_poly.type
_entity_poly.pdbx_seq_one_letter_code
_entity_poly.pdbx_strand_id
1 'polypeptide(L)'
;MKPAPRGAVGIVASDSSRVYREMRAALLFAVQAVAVRFKSGAEAVLTDAEAGYCVVPAESGKTPVEEVVRRVAQFASRELELTVASRLVSGGEVVPHDGSLFSFLWYGKFPAVPEEFKFARRQRPRTLRDLWRSVASSLLEARRRALLLFVAKTIRRNYYVEKLVPRELAPTSALNDLVLLELLRRRGSLPREPHFIEPLYIEKPSDLPRPLKSLDPEDMEYVKPLLPITVTYVVFSRDAPPTS
;
A
#
# COMPACT_ATOMS: atom_id res chain seq x y z
N MET A 1 -30.29 22.36 15.11
CA MET A 1 -29.54 21.16 15.52
C MET A 1 -28.12 21.57 15.87
N LYS A 2 -27.67 21.36 17.10
CA LYS A 2 -26.24 21.48 17.44
C LYS A 2 -25.52 20.25 16.88
N PRO A 3 -24.31 20.39 16.29
CA PRO A 3 -23.53 19.23 15.89
C PRO A 3 -23.19 18.42 17.15
N ALA A 4 -23.40 17.10 17.08
CA ALA A 4 -22.96 16.19 18.13
C ALA A 4 -21.45 16.37 18.36
N PRO A 5 -20.96 16.28 19.62
CA PRO A 5 -19.53 16.35 19.89
C PRO A 5 -18.84 15.30 19.04
N ARG A 6 -17.84 15.72 18.24
CA ARG A 6 -17.01 14.81 17.45
C ARG A 6 -16.36 13.84 18.43
N GLY A 7 -16.92 12.62 18.53
CA GLY A 7 -16.30 11.55 19.29
C GLY A 7 -14.85 11.39 18.80
N ALA A 8 -13.92 11.14 19.72
CA ALA A 8 -12.52 10.96 19.36
C ALA A 8 -12.42 9.88 18.28
N VAL A 9 -11.92 10.27 17.10
CA VAL A 9 -11.71 9.36 15.98
C VAL A 9 -10.72 8.29 16.44
N GLY A 10 -11.15 7.03 16.46
CA GLY A 10 -10.27 5.91 16.78
C GLY A 10 -9.27 5.69 15.65
N ILE A 11 -8.06 5.27 15.98
CA ILE A 11 -7.03 4.90 15.01
C ILE A 11 -6.73 3.41 15.18
N VAL A 12 -6.64 2.67 14.09
CA VAL A 12 -6.12 1.30 14.07
C VAL A 12 -4.91 1.28 13.16
N ALA A 13 -3.71 1.33 13.75
CA ALA A 13 -2.48 1.23 12.99
C ALA A 13 -2.08 -0.24 12.86
N SER A 14 -1.61 -0.64 11.69
CA SER A 14 -1.07 -1.98 11.46
C SER A 14 0.20 -1.93 10.65
N ASP A 15 1.11 -2.86 10.93
CA ASP A 15 2.32 -3.04 10.16
C ASP A 15 2.65 -4.53 10.03
N SER A 16 3.39 -4.90 9.00
CA SER A 16 3.80 -6.27 8.73
C SER A 16 5.30 -6.37 8.44
N SER A 17 5.89 -7.45 8.95
CA SER A 17 7.27 -7.81 8.67
C SER A 17 7.32 -9.14 7.95
N ARG A 18 8.31 -9.30 7.07
CA ARG A 18 8.54 -10.55 6.34
C ARG A 18 10.01 -10.87 6.25
N VAL A 19 10.33 -12.15 6.39
CA VAL A 19 11.68 -12.69 6.23
C VAL A 19 11.63 -13.82 5.22
N TYR A 20 12.67 -13.91 4.39
CA TYR A 20 12.85 -15.02 3.46
C TYR A 20 14.25 -15.62 3.66
N ARG A 21 14.38 -16.93 3.43
CA ARG A 21 15.67 -17.62 3.53
C ARG A 21 15.77 -18.72 2.49
N GLU A 22 16.86 -18.71 1.73
CA GLU A 22 17.19 -19.80 0.80
C GLU A 22 17.80 -20.97 1.58
N MET A 23 17.28 -22.16 1.28
CA MET A 23 17.83 -23.46 1.68
C MET A 23 18.12 -24.27 0.41
N ARG A 24 18.97 -25.30 0.52
CA ARG A 24 19.48 -26.07 -0.65
C ARG A 24 18.40 -26.55 -1.63
N ALA A 25 17.21 -26.93 -1.15
CA ALA A 25 16.12 -27.46 -1.97
C ALA A 25 14.79 -26.70 -1.79
N ALA A 26 14.81 -25.60 -1.03
CA ALA A 26 13.59 -24.88 -0.69
C ALA A 26 13.84 -23.41 -0.38
N LEU A 27 12.86 -22.58 -0.68
CA LEU A 27 12.79 -21.21 -0.22
C LEU A 27 11.77 -21.13 0.91
N LEU A 28 12.20 -20.64 2.07
CA LEU A 28 11.34 -20.43 3.23
C LEU A 28 10.95 -18.96 3.32
N PHE A 29 9.74 -18.70 3.81
CA PHE A 29 9.35 -17.37 4.24
C PHE A 29 8.54 -17.43 5.54
N ALA A 30 8.61 -16.34 6.30
CA ALA A 30 7.76 -16.08 7.44
C ALA A 30 7.27 -14.64 7.37
N VAL A 31 6.00 -14.43 7.69
CA VAL A 31 5.34 -13.14 7.79
C VAL A 31 4.71 -13.00 9.15
N GLN A 32 4.75 -11.80 9.71
CA GLN A 32 4.02 -11.44 10.92
C GLN A 32 3.36 -10.08 10.70
N ALA A 33 2.21 -9.87 11.32
CA ALA A 33 1.55 -8.58 11.35
C ALA A 33 1.10 -8.25 12.77
N VAL A 34 1.14 -6.96 13.08
CA VAL A 34 0.67 -6.40 14.36
C VAL A 34 -0.31 -5.29 14.04
N ALA A 35 -1.41 -5.23 14.77
CA ALA A 35 -2.33 -4.10 14.76
C ALA A 35 -2.53 -3.58 16.18
N VAL A 36 -2.59 -2.25 16.31
CA VAL A 36 -2.84 -1.53 17.55
C VAL A 36 -4.03 -0.60 17.33
N ARG A 37 -5.06 -0.74 18.16
CA ARG A 37 -6.18 0.19 18.21
C ARG A 37 -5.99 1.16 19.36
N PHE A 38 -6.09 2.45 19.06
CA PHE A 38 -6.13 3.53 20.03
C PHE A 38 -7.49 4.25 19.94
N LYS A 39 -8.29 4.17 21.00
CA LYS A 39 -9.59 4.86 21.09
C LYS A 39 -9.89 5.29 22.52
N SER A 40 -9.90 6.60 22.78
CA SER A 40 -10.29 7.19 24.07
C SER A 40 -9.64 6.53 25.31
N GLY A 41 -8.33 6.25 25.24
CA GLY A 41 -7.59 5.62 26.35
C GLY A 41 -7.70 4.10 26.45
N ALA A 42 -8.50 3.44 25.60
CA ALA A 42 -8.48 1.99 25.43
C ALA A 42 -7.50 1.59 24.32
N GLU A 43 -6.54 0.75 24.69
CA GLU A 43 -5.58 0.14 23.77
C GLU A 43 -5.93 -1.34 23.58
N ALA A 44 -5.92 -1.81 22.33
CA ALA A 44 -5.99 -3.22 22.01
C ALA A 44 -4.91 -3.57 21.01
N VAL A 45 -4.16 -4.63 21.27
CA VAL A 45 -3.09 -5.12 20.41
C VAL A 45 -3.47 -6.51 19.91
N LEU A 46 -3.29 -6.73 18.61
CA LEU A 46 -3.47 -8.03 17.99
C LEU A 46 -2.26 -8.37 17.15
N THR A 47 -1.82 -9.62 17.23
CA THR A 47 -0.74 -10.15 16.40
C THR A 47 -1.23 -11.40 15.67
N ASP A 48 -0.74 -11.59 14.46
CA ASP A 48 -0.94 -12.83 13.70
C ASP A 48 0.34 -13.12 12.90
N ALA A 49 0.60 -14.39 12.63
CA ALA A 49 1.83 -14.83 12.01
C ALA A 49 1.62 -16.07 11.17
N GLU A 50 2.47 -16.20 10.17
CA GLU A 50 2.35 -17.26 9.18
C GLU A 50 3.70 -17.56 8.53
N ALA A 51 3.91 -18.82 8.17
CA ALA A 51 5.11 -19.27 7.47
C ALA A 51 4.74 -20.22 6.33
N GLY A 52 5.64 -20.35 5.37
CA GLY A 52 5.49 -21.29 4.28
C GLY A 52 6.81 -21.53 3.56
N TYR A 53 6.74 -22.40 2.56
CA TYR A 53 7.89 -22.77 1.77
C TYR A 53 7.53 -23.10 0.32
N CYS A 54 8.51 -22.94 -0.57
CA CYS A 54 8.46 -23.39 -1.95
C CYS A 54 9.60 -24.36 -2.17
N VAL A 55 9.33 -25.53 -2.70
CA VAL A 55 10.38 -26.42 -3.21
C VAL A 55 10.90 -25.83 -4.51
N VAL A 56 12.22 -25.83 -4.70
CA VAL A 56 12.86 -25.35 -5.93
C VAL A 56 13.32 -26.58 -6.72
N PRO A 57 12.70 -26.89 -7.87
CA PRO A 57 13.16 -27.99 -8.70
C PRO A 57 14.60 -27.75 -9.14
N ALA A 58 15.43 -28.80 -9.15
CA ALA A 58 16.85 -28.69 -9.49
C ALA A 58 17.10 -28.11 -10.90
N GLU A 59 16.13 -28.24 -11.80
CA GLU A 59 16.18 -27.76 -13.19
C GLU A 59 15.64 -26.33 -13.37
N SER A 60 15.00 -25.76 -12.33
CA SER A 60 14.50 -24.39 -12.37
C SER A 60 15.63 -23.42 -12.06
N GLY A 61 15.93 -22.48 -12.97
CA GLY A 61 16.82 -21.37 -12.65
C GLY A 61 16.39 -20.69 -11.34
N LYS A 62 17.35 -20.33 -10.47
CA LYS A 62 17.06 -19.83 -9.12
C LYS A 62 16.34 -18.47 -9.11
N THR A 63 16.71 -17.57 -10.02
CA THR A 63 16.26 -16.16 -10.01
C THR A 63 14.74 -15.98 -10.18
N PRO A 64 14.04 -16.67 -11.11
CA PRO A 64 12.59 -16.56 -11.25
C PRO A 64 11.82 -17.05 -10.01
N VAL A 65 12.31 -18.12 -9.36
CA VAL A 65 11.63 -18.74 -8.21
C VAL A 65 11.77 -17.88 -6.95
N GLU A 66 12.95 -17.28 -6.73
CA GLU A 66 13.17 -16.29 -5.66
C GLU A 66 12.27 -15.06 -5.82
N GLU A 67 12.12 -14.53 -7.04
CA GLU A 67 11.25 -13.40 -7.29
C GLU A 67 9.78 -13.73 -6.97
N VAL A 68 9.32 -14.92 -7.35
CA VAL A 68 7.97 -15.40 -7.04
C VAL A 68 7.76 -15.47 -5.53
N VAL A 69 8.66 -16.15 -4.79
CA VAL A 69 8.54 -16.28 -3.32
C VAL A 69 8.54 -14.92 -2.64
N ARG A 70 9.40 -14.00 -3.07
CA ARG A 70 9.43 -12.64 -2.53
C ARG A 70 8.09 -11.92 -2.72
N ARG A 71 7.47 -12.07 -3.88
CA ARG A 71 6.15 -11.48 -4.17
C ARG A 71 5.03 -12.16 -3.38
N VAL A 72 5.09 -13.48 -3.23
CA VAL A 72 4.14 -14.23 -2.39
C VAL A 72 4.21 -13.76 -0.95
N ALA A 73 5.42 -13.71 -0.36
CA ALA A 73 5.60 -13.22 1.00
C ALA A 73 5.14 -11.76 1.16
N GLN A 74 5.29 -10.94 0.11
CA GLN A 74 4.78 -9.57 0.10
C GLN A 74 3.25 -9.50 0.09
N PHE A 75 2.55 -10.33 -0.68
CA PHE A 75 1.09 -10.35 -0.67
C PHE A 75 0.52 -10.98 0.61
N ALA A 76 1.13 -12.07 1.08
CA ALA A 76 0.76 -12.68 2.35
C ALA A 76 0.93 -11.70 3.51
N SER A 77 2.02 -10.91 3.54
CA SER A 77 2.22 -9.90 4.59
C SER A 77 1.13 -8.82 4.57
N ARG A 78 0.74 -8.33 3.37
CA ARG A 78 -0.33 -7.34 3.19
C ARG A 78 -1.71 -7.86 3.57
N GLU A 79 -2.02 -9.10 3.19
CA GLU A 79 -3.26 -9.77 3.55
C GLU A 79 -3.36 -9.93 5.07
N LEU A 80 -2.26 -10.35 5.70
CA LEU A 80 -2.19 -10.53 7.15
C LEU A 80 -2.36 -9.20 7.88
N GLU A 81 -1.70 -8.13 7.40
CA GLU A 81 -1.83 -6.76 7.90
C GLU A 81 -3.28 -6.28 7.88
N LEU A 82 -3.96 -6.41 6.74
CA LEU A 82 -5.38 -6.06 6.61
C LEU A 82 -6.26 -6.92 7.52
N THR A 83 -5.94 -8.20 7.65
CA THR A 83 -6.70 -9.14 8.49
C THR A 83 -6.62 -8.75 9.97
N VAL A 84 -5.42 -8.46 10.49
CA VAL A 84 -5.27 -8.07 11.90
C VAL A 84 -5.90 -6.71 12.17
N ALA A 85 -5.76 -5.74 11.27
CA ALA A 85 -6.40 -4.43 11.40
C ALA A 85 -7.93 -4.56 11.42
N SER A 86 -8.50 -5.32 10.46
CA SER A 86 -9.95 -5.48 10.32
C SER A 86 -10.62 -6.13 11.52
N ARG A 87 -9.89 -6.98 12.27
CA ARG A 87 -10.38 -7.57 13.53
C ARG A 87 -10.48 -6.56 14.68
N LEU A 88 -9.75 -5.45 14.62
CA LEU A 88 -9.78 -4.39 15.64
C LEU A 88 -10.70 -3.22 15.26
N VAL A 89 -10.98 -3.02 13.97
CA VAL A 89 -11.91 -2.00 13.47
C VAL A 89 -13.33 -2.29 13.95
N SER A 90 -13.95 -1.30 14.61
CA SER A 90 -15.32 -1.39 15.13
C SER A 90 -16.32 -0.49 14.39
N GLY A 91 -15.83 0.37 13.50
CA GLY A 91 -16.61 1.32 12.71
C GLY A 91 -16.13 2.76 12.95
N GLY A 92 -15.85 3.47 11.85
CA GLY A 92 -15.52 4.90 11.87
C GLY A 92 -14.08 5.22 12.29
N GLU A 93 -13.22 4.22 12.45
CA GLU A 93 -11.79 4.43 12.67
C GLU A 93 -11.06 4.84 11.40
N VAL A 94 -9.88 5.44 11.58
CA VAL A 94 -8.88 5.64 10.53
C VAL A 94 -7.84 4.52 10.61
N VAL A 95 -7.54 3.91 9.47
CA VAL A 95 -6.54 2.83 9.36
C VAL A 95 -5.39 3.32 8.50
N PRO A 96 -4.28 3.80 9.10
CA PRO A 96 -3.09 4.14 8.36
C PRO A 96 -2.33 2.88 7.91
N HIS A 97 -1.89 2.88 6.65
CA HIS A 97 -1.01 1.88 6.05
C HIS A 97 0.30 2.56 5.60
N ASP A 98 1.43 1.90 5.80
CA ASP A 98 2.72 2.36 5.27
C ASP A 98 2.83 2.05 3.77
N GLY A 99 3.18 3.07 3.00
CA GLY A 99 3.26 3.03 1.54
C GLY A 99 2.00 3.54 0.84
N SER A 100 2.04 3.52 -0.49
CA SER A 100 0.95 4.04 -1.33
C SER A 100 -0.05 2.94 -1.69
N LEU A 101 -1.34 3.29 -1.83
CA LEU A 101 -2.37 2.38 -2.34
C LEU A 101 -1.94 1.70 -3.65
N PHE A 102 -1.27 2.45 -4.53
CA PHE A 102 -0.77 1.95 -5.80
C PHE A 102 0.33 0.91 -5.64
N SER A 103 1.31 1.15 -4.78
CA SER A 103 2.33 0.15 -4.45
C SER A 103 1.71 -1.06 -3.75
N PHE A 104 0.66 -0.83 -2.95
CA PHE A 104 -0.05 -1.86 -2.19
C PHE A 104 -0.80 -2.82 -3.11
N LEU A 105 -1.42 -2.30 -4.17
CA LEU A 105 -2.16 -3.08 -5.16
C LEU A 105 -1.32 -3.47 -6.39
N TRP A 106 -0.04 -3.09 -6.49
CA TRP A 106 0.78 -3.47 -7.63
C TRP A 106 1.37 -4.87 -7.49
N TYR A 107 1.16 -5.72 -8.51
CA TYR A 107 1.67 -7.10 -8.55
C TYR A 107 2.66 -7.42 -9.69
N GLY A 108 2.91 -6.49 -10.63
CA GLY A 108 3.83 -6.71 -11.74
C GLY A 108 3.24 -7.52 -12.90
N LYS A 109 4.09 -8.02 -13.80
CA LYS A 109 3.70 -9.14 -14.66
C LYS A 109 3.57 -10.38 -13.79
N PHE A 110 2.48 -11.14 -13.88
CA PHE A 110 2.29 -12.37 -13.11
C PHE A 110 3.17 -13.49 -13.68
N PRO A 111 4.22 -13.95 -12.98
CA PRO A 111 4.69 -15.31 -13.19
C PRO A 111 3.62 -16.28 -12.69
N ALA A 112 3.43 -17.41 -13.38
CA ALA A 112 2.72 -18.54 -12.80
C ALA A 112 3.43 -18.94 -11.51
N VAL A 113 2.68 -19.11 -10.42
CA VAL A 113 3.25 -19.62 -9.17
C VAL A 113 3.58 -21.10 -9.41
N PRO A 114 4.80 -21.56 -9.08
CA PRO A 114 5.11 -22.99 -9.15
C PRO A 114 4.08 -23.79 -8.35
N GLU A 115 3.55 -24.87 -8.92
CA GLU A 115 2.49 -25.69 -8.31
C GLU A 115 2.88 -26.24 -6.92
N GLU A 116 4.17 -26.26 -6.59
CA GLU A 116 4.72 -26.81 -5.35
C GLU A 116 4.79 -25.80 -4.16
N PHE A 117 4.15 -24.64 -4.29
CA PHE A 117 4.10 -23.65 -3.20
C PHE A 117 3.18 -24.13 -2.07
N LYS A 118 3.76 -24.43 -0.89
CA LYS A 118 3.02 -24.93 0.27
C LYS A 118 3.06 -23.89 1.41
N PHE A 119 1.89 -23.48 1.84
CA PHE A 119 1.71 -22.60 2.99
C PHE A 119 1.33 -23.42 4.22
N ALA A 120 1.82 -23.06 5.41
CA ALA A 120 1.59 -23.84 6.62
C ALA A 120 0.14 -23.76 7.15
N ARG A 121 -0.67 -22.78 6.73
CA ARG A 121 -2.09 -22.66 7.13
C ARG A 121 -2.97 -22.01 6.05
N ARG A 122 -4.16 -22.61 5.86
CA ARG A 122 -5.30 -22.28 4.94
C ARG A 122 -5.24 -22.91 3.55
N GLN A 123 -6.42 -23.25 3.01
CA GLN A 123 -6.62 -23.58 1.59
C GLN A 123 -6.18 -22.37 0.77
N ARG A 124 -4.98 -22.44 0.20
CA ARG A 124 -4.28 -21.25 -0.29
C ARG A 124 -4.39 -21.07 -1.79
N PRO A 125 -4.27 -19.83 -2.25
CA PRO A 125 -4.49 -19.48 -3.64
C PRO A 125 -3.43 -20.13 -4.53
N ARG A 126 -3.84 -20.63 -5.71
CA ARG A 126 -2.94 -21.37 -6.62
C ARG A 126 -2.00 -20.45 -7.38
N THR A 127 -2.30 -19.14 -7.43
CA THR A 127 -1.54 -18.15 -8.19
C THR A 127 -1.31 -16.85 -7.40
N LEU A 128 -0.30 -16.06 -7.83
CA LEU A 128 -0.05 -14.71 -7.31
C LEU A 128 -1.26 -13.79 -7.54
N ARG A 129 -2.01 -14.03 -8.61
CA ARG A 129 -3.23 -13.29 -8.94
C ARG A 129 -4.32 -13.53 -7.91
N ASP A 130 -4.48 -14.77 -7.46
CA ASP A 130 -5.47 -15.09 -6.44
C ASP A 130 -5.09 -14.50 -5.07
N LEU A 131 -3.80 -14.52 -4.70
CA LEU A 131 -3.29 -13.81 -3.51
C LEU A 131 -3.56 -12.30 -3.60
N TRP A 132 -3.29 -11.71 -4.76
CA TRP A 132 -3.59 -10.30 -5.01
C TRP A 132 -5.08 -10.00 -4.90
N ARG A 133 -5.95 -10.85 -5.47
CA ARG A 133 -7.42 -10.72 -5.34
C ARG A 133 -7.89 -10.84 -3.90
N SER A 134 -7.26 -11.69 -3.09
CA SER A 134 -7.55 -11.77 -1.65
C SER A 134 -7.21 -10.46 -0.93
N VAL A 135 -6.03 -9.90 -1.20
CA VAL A 135 -5.62 -8.59 -0.69
C VAL A 135 -6.59 -7.49 -1.11
N ALA A 136 -6.96 -7.45 -2.39
CA ALA A 136 -7.88 -6.44 -2.91
C ALA A 136 -9.29 -6.57 -2.30
N SER A 137 -9.77 -7.80 -2.11
CA SER A 137 -11.05 -8.08 -1.44
C SER A 137 -11.03 -7.63 0.02
N SER A 138 -9.97 -7.97 0.75
CA SER A 138 -9.78 -7.56 2.14
C SER A 138 -9.74 -6.03 2.28
N LEU A 139 -9.12 -5.36 1.32
CA LEU A 139 -9.09 -3.90 1.27
C LEU A 139 -10.48 -3.30 1.06
N LEU A 140 -11.29 -3.87 0.16
CA LEU A 140 -12.67 -3.45 -0.06
C LEU A 140 -13.53 -3.63 1.19
N GLU A 141 -13.35 -4.73 1.91
CA GLU A 141 -14.03 -4.98 3.18
C GLU A 141 -13.62 -3.96 4.24
N ALA A 142 -12.31 -3.69 4.38
CA ALA A 142 -11.80 -2.71 5.33
C ALA A 142 -12.34 -1.30 5.04
N ARG A 143 -12.40 -0.90 3.76
CA ARG A 143 -12.95 0.40 3.33
C ARG A 143 -14.41 0.59 3.71
N ARG A 144 -15.22 -0.47 3.78
CA ARG A 144 -16.64 -0.37 4.19
C ARG A 144 -16.81 0.00 5.66
N ARG A 145 -15.78 -0.19 6.48
CA ARG A 145 -15.85 -0.04 7.95
C ARG A 145 -14.97 1.09 8.48
N ALA A 146 -13.91 1.45 7.76
CA ALA A 146 -12.92 2.42 8.18
C ALA A 146 -12.48 3.34 7.04
N LEU A 147 -11.96 4.51 7.40
CA LEU A 147 -11.25 5.38 6.48
C LEU A 147 -9.81 4.88 6.33
N LEU A 148 -9.46 4.39 5.14
CA LEU A 148 -8.11 3.89 4.85
C LEU A 148 -7.20 5.04 4.43
N LEU A 149 -6.06 5.19 5.10
CA LEU A 149 -5.08 6.22 4.82
C LEU A 149 -3.74 5.59 4.42
N PHE A 150 -3.33 5.78 3.18
CA PHE A 150 -2.05 5.25 2.67
C PHE A 150 -0.98 6.34 2.74
N VAL A 151 0.02 6.18 3.61
CA VAL A 151 1.06 7.18 3.86
C VAL A 151 2.38 6.69 3.28
N ALA A 152 2.85 7.34 2.22
CA ALA A 152 4.12 7.00 1.58
C ALA A 152 5.16 8.11 1.76
N LYS A 153 6.34 7.76 2.28
CA LYS A 153 7.50 8.67 2.37
C LYS A 153 8.26 8.82 1.04
N THR A 154 8.15 7.83 0.17
CA THR A 154 8.75 7.84 -1.16
C THR A 154 7.66 7.56 -2.18
N ILE A 155 7.57 8.42 -3.19
CA ILE A 155 6.61 8.25 -4.29
C ILE A 155 7.41 8.21 -5.59
N ARG A 156 7.35 7.06 -6.26
CA ARG A 156 7.97 6.84 -7.59
C ARG A 156 7.02 7.23 -8.74
N ARG A 157 5.97 7.98 -8.43
CA ARG A 157 4.87 8.33 -9.34
C ARG A 157 4.71 9.84 -9.40
N ASN A 158 4.24 10.28 -10.54
CA ASN A 158 4.25 11.67 -10.97
C ASN A 158 2.81 12.16 -11.08
N TYR A 159 2.08 12.30 -9.97
CA TYR A 159 0.68 12.72 -10.01
C TYR A 159 0.55 14.19 -10.44
N TYR A 160 1.38 15.06 -9.87
CA TYR A 160 1.37 16.48 -10.18
C TYR A 160 2.20 16.76 -11.42
N VAL A 161 3.33 16.08 -11.61
CA VAL A 161 4.12 16.22 -12.83
C VAL A 161 3.31 15.81 -14.07
N GLU A 162 2.56 14.68 -14.05
CA GLU A 162 1.71 14.29 -15.18
C GLU A 162 0.57 15.27 -15.46
N LYS A 163 0.08 16.00 -14.45
CA LYS A 163 -1.02 16.97 -14.58
C LYS A 163 -0.53 18.37 -14.97
N LEU A 164 0.60 18.82 -14.44
CA LEU A 164 1.08 20.20 -14.52
C LEU A 164 2.14 20.41 -15.60
N VAL A 165 2.85 19.36 -16.02
CA VAL A 165 3.90 19.46 -17.04
C VAL A 165 3.35 18.95 -18.36
N PRO A 166 3.32 19.77 -19.44
CA PRO A 166 2.95 19.32 -20.77
C PRO A 166 3.76 18.08 -21.17
N ARG A 167 3.11 17.08 -21.79
CA ARG A 167 3.75 15.81 -22.14
C ARG A 167 4.97 15.97 -23.06
N GLU A 168 4.99 17.03 -23.85
CA GLU A 168 6.10 17.42 -24.74
C GLU A 168 7.35 17.84 -23.95
N LEU A 169 7.18 18.35 -22.72
CA LEU A 169 8.23 18.75 -21.79
C LEU A 169 8.53 17.69 -20.73
N ALA A 170 7.86 16.53 -20.81
CA ALA A 170 7.98 15.44 -19.84
C ALA A 170 9.09 14.37 -20.08
N PRO A 171 10.11 14.51 -20.96
CA PRO A 171 11.03 13.40 -21.21
C PRO A 171 12.21 13.31 -20.23
N THR A 172 12.24 14.03 -19.11
CA THR A 172 13.28 13.80 -18.09
C THR A 172 12.81 12.83 -17.02
N SER A 173 13.31 11.59 -17.09
CA SER A 173 13.15 10.53 -16.07
C SER A 173 13.57 10.95 -14.65
N ALA A 174 14.18 12.13 -14.49
CA ALA A 174 14.63 12.71 -13.22
C ALA A 174 13.57 13.55 -12.51
N LEU A 175 12.54 14.07 -13.20
CA LEU A 175 11.53 14.91 -12.56
C LEU A 175 10.41 14.03 -11.96
N ASN A 176 10.28 14.06 -10.64
CA ASN A 176 9.15 13.47 -9.93
C ASN A 176 8.46 14.49 -9.04
N ASP A 177 7.27 14.16 -8.53
CA ASP A 177 6.47 15.07 -7.69
C ASP A 177 7.26 15.62 -6.49
N LEU A 178 8.10 14.80 -5.83
CA LEU A 178 8.90 15.27 -4.70
C LEU A 178 9.94 16.31 -5.15
N VAL A 179 10.58 16.09 -6.31
CA VAL A 179 11.51 17.07 -6.90
C VAL A 179 10.78 18.35 -7.29
N LEU A 180 9.59 18.24 -7.90
CA LEU A 180 8.77 19.40 -8.25
C LEU A 180 8.39 20.22 -7.01
N LEU A 181 7.90 19.54 -5.95
CA LEU A 181 7.51 20.20 -4.70
C LEU A 181 8.71 20.87 -4.02
N GLU A 182 9.88 20.24 -4.01
CA GLU A 182 11.10 20.84 -3.47
C GLU A 182 11.54 22.07 -4.28
N LEU A 183 11.42 22.03 -5.62
CA LEU A 183 11.71 23.19 -6.47
C LEU A 183 10.73 24.35 -6.21
N LEU A 184 9.44 24.07 -6.07
CA LEU A 184 8.42 25.07 -5.74
C LEU A 184 8.66 25.67 -4.34
N ARG A 185 9.07 24.85 -3.37
CA ARG A 185 9.47 25.29 -2.03
C ARG A 185 10.66 26.26 -2.09
N ARG A 186 11.73 25.90 -2.80
CA ARG A 186 12.94 26.73 -2.95
C ARG A 186 12.68 28.06 -3.64
N ARG A 187 11.71 28.10 -4.55
CA ARG A 187 11.27 29.33 -5.24
C ARG A 187 10.32 30.20 -4.41
N GLY A 188 9.96 29.78 -3.19
CA GLY A 188 9.02 30.50 -2.34
C GLY A 188 7.57 30.41 -2.81
N SER A 189 7.26 29.46 -3.70
CA SER A 189 5.91 29.24 -4.25
C SER A 189 5.03 28.37 -3.35
N LEU A 190 5.59 27.76 -2.30
CA LEU A 190 4.86 26.99 -1.29
C LEU A 190 4.98 27.65 0.09
N PRO A 191 3.96 27.52 0.96
CA PRO A 191 4.03 28.01 2.34
C PRO A 191 5.23 27.47 3.11
N ARG A 192 5.76 28.27 4.04
CA ARG A 192 6.83 27.86 4.95
C ARG A 192 6.31 27.03 6.13
N GLU A 193 5.03 27.12 6.47
CA GLU A 193 4.41 26.35 7.56
C GLU A 193 3.93 24.98 7.07
N PRO A 194 3.65 24.01 7.97
CA PRO A 194 3.06 22.75 7.57
C PRO A 194 1.76 22.96 6.80
N HIS A 195 1.67 22.35 5.62
CA HIS A 195 0.53 22.55 4.73
C HIS A 195 0.22 21.30 3.91
N PHE A 196 -1.01 21.27 3.40
CA PHE A 196 -1.44 20.31 2.39
C PHE A 196 -1.26 20.94 1.00
N ILE A 197 -0.73 20.15 0.08
CA ILE A 197 -0.81 20.48 -1.35
C ILE A 197 -2.23 20.19 -1.83
N GLU A 198 -2.75 21.02 -2.73
CA GLU A 198 -4.11 20.87 -3.28
C GLU A 198 -4.38 19.41 -3.68
N PRO A 199 -5.38 18.74 -3.08
CA PRO A 199 -5.63 17.33 -3.34
C PRO A 199 -6.02 17.05 -4.79
N LEU A 200 -5.51 15.96 -5.34
CA LEU A 200 -5.93 15.39 -6.60
C LEU A 200 -7.00 14.33 -6.36
N TYR A 201 -8.12 14.46 -7.06
CA TYR A 201 -9.21 13.51 -7.02
C TYR A 201 -9.16 12.62 -8.27
N ILE A 202 -9.07 11.32 -8.05
CA ILE A 202 -9.18 10.32 -9.11
C ILE A 202 -10.57 9.71 -8.99
N GLU A 203 -11.44 10.04 -9.92
CA GLU A 203 -12.84 9.61 -9.93
C GLU A 203 -13.11 8.47 -10.89
N LYS A 204 -12.29 8.36 -11.96
CA LYS A 204 -12.50 7.41 -13.05
C LYS A 204 -11.31 6.45 -13.18
N PRO A 205 -11.54 5.19 -13.57
CA PRO A 205 -10.47 4.22 -13.77
C PRO A 205 -9.42 4.65 -14.82
N SER A 206 -9.83 5.41 -15.84
CA SER A 206 -8.94 5.97 -16.87
C SER A 206 -7.85 6.89 -16.31
N ASP A 207 -8.16 7.53 -15.18
CA ASP A 207 -7.34 8.58 -14.57
C ASP A 207 -6.39 8.01 -13.52
N LEU A 208 -6.50 6.71 -13.23
CA LEU A 208 -5.54 6.01 -12.37
C LEU A 208 -4.13 6.09 -13.00
N PRO A 209 -3.07 6.32 -12.22
CA PRO A 209 -1.71 6.21 -12.71
C PRO A 209 -1.41 4.78 -13.17
N ARG A 210 -0.47 4.65 -14.12
CA ARG A 210 0.11 3.34 -14.42
C ARG A 210 0.83 2.82 -13.17
N PRO A 211 0.70 1.53 -12.86
CA PRO A 211 0.18 0.49 -13.73
C PRO A 211 -1.29 0.10 -13.43
N LEU A 212 -1.95 0.71 -12.45
CA LEU A 212 -3.32 0.30 -12.07
C LEU A 212 -4.33 0.51 -13.21
N LYS A 213 -4.20 1.57 -14.02
CA LYS A 213 -5.06 1.74 -15.21
C LYS A 213 -4.84 0.71 -16.33
N SER A 214 -3.84 -0.15 -16.19
CA SER A 214 -3.45 -1.15 -17.20
C SER A 214 -3.60 -2.59 -16.67
N LEU A 215 -4.36 -2.76 -15.59
CA LEU A 215 -4.76 -4.08 -15.11
C LEU A 215 -5.71 -4.76 -16.11
N ASP A 216 -5.74 -6.08 -16.05
CA ASP A 216 -6.73 -6.87 -16.79
C ASP A 216 -8.15 -6.47 -16.36
N PRO A 217 -9.15 -6.52 -17.26
CA PRO A 217 -10.52 -6.10 -16.96
C PRO A 217 -11.11 -6.75 -15.70
N GLU A 218 -10.85 -8.05 -15.49
CA GLU A 218 -11.32 -8.79 -14.30
C GLU A 218 -10.71 -8.27 -13.00
N ASP A 219 -9.46 -7.84 -13.02
CA ASP A 219 -8.77 -7.34 -11.83
C ASP A 219 -9.17 -5.88 -11.56
N MET A 220 -9.47 -5.12 -12.62
CA MET A 220 -10.01 -3.77 -12.50
C MET A 220 -11.34 -3.72 -11.73
N GLU A 221 -12.13 -4.80 -11.71
CA GLU A 221 -13.36 -4.90 -10.89
C GLU A 221 -13.10 -4.78 -9.38
N TYR A 222 -11.89 -5.08 -8.90
CA TYR A 222 -11.52 -4.86 -7.51
C TYR A 222 -11.05 -3.43 -7.22
N VAL A 223 -10.59 -2.69 -8.24
CA VAL A 223 -10.05 -1.34 -8.10
C VAL A 223 -11.12 -0.27 -8.29
N LYS A 224 -12.05 -0.46 -9.25
CA LYS A 224 -13.18 0.46 -9.50
C LYS A 224 -13.92 0.85 -8.21
N PRO A 225 -14.27 -0.08 -7.29
CA PRO A 225 -15.04 0.29 -6.11
C PRO A 225 -14.23 1.07 -5.06
N LEU A 226 -12.91 1.16 -5.18
CA LEU A 226 -12.07 2.00 -4.31
C LEU A 226 -12.21 3.49 -4.65
N LEU A 227 -12.68 3.83 -5.84
CA LEU A 227 -12.91 5.21 -6.28
C LEU A 227 -14.11 5.85 -5.53
N PRO A 228 -14.10 7.18 -5.35
CA PRO A 228 -13.01 8.10 -5.67
C PRO A 228 -11.81 7.94 -4.72
N ILE A 229 -10.60 8.21 -5.22
CA ILE A 229 -9.35 8.23 -4.44
C ILE A 229 -8.84 9.66 -4.38
N THR A 230 -8.50 10.13 -3.19
CA THR A 230 -7.86 11.43 -2.98
C THR A 230 -6.36 11.23 -2.74
N VAL A 231 -5.52 11.95 -3.49
CA VAL A 231 -4.07 11.96 -3.35
C VAL A 231 -3.63 13.38 -2.98
N THR A 232 -2.85 13.53 -1.94
CA THR A 232 -2.27 14.82 -1.53
C THR A 232 -0.89 14.61 -0.92
N TYR A 233 -0.07 15.66 -0.95
CA TYR A 233 1.19 15.71 -0.23
C TYR A 233 1.00 16.56 1.02
N VAL A 234 1.53 16.06 2.13
CA VAL A 234 1.63 16.81 3.38
C VAL A 234 3.08 17.21 3.54
N VAL A 235 3.33 18.51 3.59
CA VAL A 235 4.67 19.05 3.82
C VAL A 235 4.78 19.40 5.30
N PHE A 236 5.67 18.70 6.01
CA PHE A 236 6.07 19.07 7.35
C PHE A 236 7.34 19.91 7.23
N SER A 237 7.24 21.22 7.39
CA SER A 237 8.40 22.10 7.34
C SER A 237 9.33 21.83 8.52
N ARG A 238 10.57 21.44 8.22
CA ARG A 238 11.65 21.30 9.22
C ARG A 238 12.57 22.53 9.31
N ASP A 239 12.38 23.52 8.43
CA ASP A 239 13.25 24.69 8.35
C ASP A 239 12.46 25.96 8.74
N ALA A 240 12.06 26.05 10.02
CA ALA A 240 11.97 27.38 10.61
C ALA A 240 13.43 27.84 10.81
N PRO A 241 13.85 29.02 10.30
CA PRO A 241 15.14 29.57 10.74
C PRO A 241 15.09 29.69 12.27
N PRO A 242 16.22 29.47 12.99
CA PRO A 242 16.26 29.80 14.40
C PRO A 242 15.81 31.24 14.54
N THR A 243 14.74 31.46 15.29
CA THR A 243 14.31 32.80 15.66
C THR A 243 15.46 33.45 16.41
N SER A 244 16.18 34.35 15.74
CA SER A 244 17.03 35.36 16.36
C SER A 244 16.18 36.48 16.89
#